data_AF-A0A060BMU9-F1
#
_entry.id   AF-A0A060BMU9-F1
#
_cell.length_a   1.000
_cell.length_b   1.000
_cell.length_c   1.000
_cell.angle_alpha   90.00
_cell.angle_beta   90.00
_cell.angle_gamma   90.00
#
_symmetry.space_group_name_H-M   'P 1'
#
loop_
_entity.id
_entity.type
_entity.pdbx_description
1 polymer ?
#
loop_
_entity_poly.entity_id
_entity_poly.type
_entity_poly.pdbx_seq_one_letter_code
_entity_poly.pdbx_strand_id
1 'polypeptide(L)'
;MSGNLAKAFVMGIQSQGVGACLKHFLCNSQETFRTNDDSIVDEKALHDIYLRNFKIAIEARPWSVMCSYNQVNGVYASAAFKEMDQLRKDGFDGIYM
;
A
#
# COMPACT_ATOMS: atom_id res chain seq x y z
N MET A 1 0.14 13.52 -5.90
CA MET A 1 0.15 13.11 -7.32
C MET A 1 -0.08 11.61 -7.45
N SER A 2 0.80 10.77 -6.90
CA SER A 2 0.76 9.30 -7.08
C SER A 2 -0.55 8.65 -6.65
N GLY A 3 -1.11 9.01 -5.49
CA GLY A 3 -2.40 8.47 -5.03
C GLY A 3 -3.58 8.72 -5.98
N ASN A 4 -3.71 9.95 -6.50
CA ASN A 4 -4.80 10.30 -7.44
C ASN A 4 -4.64 9.58 -8.78
N LEU A 5 -3.40 9.44 -9.27
CA LEU A 5 -3.12 8.67 -10.48
C LEU A 5 -3.46 7.19 -10.27
N ALA A 6 -3.05 6.59 -9.15
CA ALA A 6 -3.38 5.22 -8.80
C ALA A 6 -4.89 5.01 -8.68
N LYS A 7 -5.61 5.93 -8.03
CA LYS A 7 -7.08 5.92 -7.93
C LYS A 7 -7.74 5.86 -9.31
N ALA A 8 -7.37 6.78 -10.21
CA ALA A 8 -7.91 6.81 -11.57
C ALA A 8 -7.57 5.51 -12.34
N PHE A 9 -6.38 4.96 -12.15
CA PHE A 9 -5.94 3.73 -12.79
C PHE A 9 -6.72 2.50 -12.29
N VAL A 10 -6.95 2.40 -10.98
CA VAL A 10 -7.80 1.36 -10.36
C VAL A 10 -9.21 1.43 -10.95
N MET A 11 -9.82 2.62 -11.01
CA MET A 11 -11.15 2.80 -11.61
C MET A 11 -11.17 2.35 -13.08
N GLY A 12 -10.14 2.70 -13.85
CA GLY A 12 -9.99 2.28 -15.25
C GLY A 12 -9.93 0.77 -15.41
N ILE A 13 -9.04 0.09 -14.68
CA ILE A 13 -8.90 -1.37 -14.73
C ILE A 13 -10.21 -2.06 -14.32
N GLN A 14 -10.80 -1.66 -13.19
CA GLN A 14 -11.99 -2.31 -12.65
C GLN A 14 -13.26 -2.02 -13.47
N SER A 15 -13.30 -0.94 -14.24
CA SER A 15 -14.37 -0.70 -15.23
C SER A 15 -14.46 -1.78 -16.31
N GLN A 16 -13.36 -2.50 -16.56
CA GLN A 16 -13.29 -3.61 -17.51
C GLN A 16 -13.60 -4.98 -16.87
N GLY A 17 -14.05 -4.99 -15.61
CA GLY A 17 -14.35 -6.22 -14.87
C GLY A 17 -13.11 -6.98 -14.36
N VAL A 18 -11.94 -6.34 -14.37
CA VAL A 18 -10.67 -6.93 -13.90
C VAL A 18 -10.30 -6.34 -12.55
N GLY A 19 -9.87 -7.16 -11.59
CA GLY A 19 -9.42 -6.70 -10.28
C GLY A 19 -8.10 -5.96 -10.32
N ALA A 20 -8.07 -4.75 -9.76
CA ALA A 20 -6.81 -4.02 -9.58
C ALA A 20 -6.16 -4.39 -8.24
N CYS A 21 -4.83 -4.45 -8.25
CA CYS A 21 -3.99 -4.75 -7.09
C CYS A 21 -3.06 -3.56 -6.83
N LEU A 22 -3.23 -2.87 -5.70
CA LEU A 22 -2.29 -1.83 -5.26
C LEU A 22 -1.01 -2.47 -4.74
N LYS A 23 0.16 -1.96 -5.14
CA LYS A 23 1.46 -2.51 -4.72
C LYS A 23 2.57 -1.45 -4.72
N HIS A 24 3.66 -1.63 -3.96
CA HIS A 24 3.85 -2.62 -2.89
C HIS A 24 3.65 -1.94 -1.53
N PHE A 25 2.81 -2.51 -0.68
CA PHE A 25 2.46 -1.97 0.63
C PHE A 25 3.41 -2.52 1.71
N LEU A 26 4.40 -1.80 2.22
CA LEU A 26 4.74 -0.40 1.94
C LEU A 26 6.27 -0.16 2.10
N CYS A 27 6.71 1.05 1.79
CA CYS A 27 8.12 1.49 1.86
C CYS A 27 9.13 0.74 0.96
N ASN A 28 8.69 -0.12 0.04
CA ASN A 28 9.58 -0.76 -0.93
C ASN A 28 10.08 0.21 -2.00
N SER A 29 11.16 0.93 -1.71
CA SER A 29 11.68 2.03 -2.55
C SER A 29 13.00 1.70 -3.23
N GLN A 30 13.57 0.52 -2.98
CA GLN A 30 14.82 0.05 -3.55
C GLN A 30 14.79 -1.46 -3.79
N GLU A 31 15.48 -1.94 -4.82
CA GLU A 31 15.54 -3.37 -5.15
C GLU A 31 16.68 -4.09 -4.41
N THR A 32 17.74 -3.37 -4.09
CA THR A 32 18.91 -3.90 -3.37
C THR A 32 18.46 -4.44 -2.01
N PHE A 33 18.65 -5.74 -1.79
CA PHE A 33 18.23 -6.45 -0.58
C PHE A 33 16.73 -6.32 -0.23
N ARG A 34 15.83 -6.07 -1.19
CA ARG A 34 14.39 -5.84 -0.92
C ARG A 34 13.69 -6.91 -0.08
N THR A 35 14.23 -8.13 0.00
CA THR A 35 13.70 -9.25 0.81
C THR A 35 14.24 -9.32 2.23
N ASN A 36 15.28 -8.55 2.54
CA ASN A 36 16.04 -8.64 3.80
C ASN A 36 16.28 -7.27 4.45
N ASP A 37 16.14 -6.18 3.69
CA ASP A 37 16.32 -4.81 4.14
C ASP A 37 15.20 -4.35 5.10
N ASP A 38 15.55 -3.40 5.97
CA ASP A 38 14.62 -2.73 6.88
C ASP A 38 14.58 -1.23 6.58
N SER A 39 13.42 -0.78 6.10
CA SER A 39 13.15 0.63 5.87
C SER A 39 12.87 1.33 7.19
N ILE A 40 13.88 2.00 7.74
CA ILE A 40 13.76 2.84 8.93
C ILE A 40 13.16 4.19 8.55
N VAL A 41 11.92 4.42 8.95
CA VAL A 41 11.13 5.60 8.56
C VAL A 41 10.43 6.17 9.78
N ASP A 42 10.53 7.48 10.00
CA ASP A 42 9.79 8.14 11.07
C ASP A 42 8.27 8.07 10.84
N GLU A 43 7.49 8.11 11.92
CA GLU A 43 6.03 7.94 11.85
C GLU A 43 5.36 9.02 10.97
N LYS A 44 5.89 10.24 10.95
CA LYS A 44 5.33 11.31 10.12
C LYS A 44 5.58 11.02 8.64
N ALA A 45 6.79 10.67 8.23
CA ALA A 45 7.09 10.31 6.84
C ALA A 45 6.32 9.06 6.40
N LEU A 46 6.22 8.05 7.27
CA LEU A 46 5.43 6.85 7.05
C LEU A 46 3.98 7.21 6.66
N HIS A 47 3.34 8.09 7.45
CA HIS A 47 1.96 8.48 7.22
C HIS A 47 1.79 9.48 6.07
N ASP A 48 2.60 10.53 6.01
CA ASP A 48 2.42 11.65 5.09
C ASP A 48 2.91 11.36 3.66
N ILE A 49 3.88 10.47 3.51
CA ILE A 49 4.52 10.17 2.22
C ILE A 49 4.08 8.79 1.72
N TYR A 50 4.35 7.74 2.49
CA TYR A 50 4.17 6.36 2.03
C TYR A 50 2.70 5.93 2.10
N LEU A 51 2.10 5.98 3.28
CA LEU A 51 0.72 5.52 3.49
C LEU A 51 -0.32 6.44 2.84
N ARG A 52 -0.07 7.75 2.78
CA ARG A 52 -0.98 8.74 2.19
C ARG A 52 -1.45 8.37 0.78
N ASN A 53 -0.56 7.88 -0.06
CA ASN A 53 -0.91 7.53 -1.43
C ASN A 53 -1.82 6.30 -1.51
N PHE A 54 -1.64 5.31 -0.63
CA PHE A 54 -2.53 4.17 -0.50
C PHE A 54 -3.91 4.59 0.01
N LYS A 55 -3.98 5.46 1.03
CA LYS A 55 -5.24 6.01 1.55
C LYS A 55 -6.08 6.69 0.46
N ILE A 56 -5.45 7.48 -0.40
CA ILE A 56 -6.14 8.10 -1.55
C ILE A 56 -6.58 7.05 -2.57
N ALA A 57 -5.72 6.06 -2.85
CA ALA A 57 -5.98 5.06 -3.87
C ALA A 57 -7.12 4.09 -3.48
N ILE A 58 -7.28 3.77 -2.19
CA ILE A 58 -8.36 2.88 -1.71
C ILE A 58 -9.75 3.51 -1.87
N GLU A 59 -9.88 4.82 -2.08
CA GLU A 59 -11.15 5.46 -2.42
C GLU A 59 -11.75 4.92 -3.74
N ALA A 60 -10.94 4.31 -4.61
CA ALA A 60 -11.41 3.60 -5.81
C ALA A 60 -11.83 2.15 -5.55
N ARG A 61 -11.81 1.69 -4.29
CA ARG A 61 -12.15 0.32 -3.84
C ARG A 61 -11.43 -0.76 -4.67
N PRO A 62 -10.09 -0.79 -4.65
CA PRO A 62 -9.33 -1.84 -5.32
C PRO A 62 -9.66 -3.20 -4.71
N TRP A 63 -9.69 -4.26 -5.53
CA TRP A 63 -9.98 -5.62 -5.04
C TRP A 63 -8.88 -6.17 -4.13
N SER A 64 -7.62 -5.73 -4.33
CA SER A 64 -6.53 -6.17 -3.47
C SER A 64 -5.43 -5.13 -3.23
N VAL A 65 -4.70 -5.34 -2.13
CA VAL A 65 -3.45 -4.65 -1.79
C VAL A 65 -2.39 -5.72 -1.56
N MET A 66 -1.27 -5.63 -2.28
CA MET A 66 -0.13 -6.54 -2.16
C MET A 66 0.92 -5.95 -1.23
N CYS A 67 1.32 -6.71 -0.22
CA CYS A 67 2.38 -6.32 0.70
C CYS A 67 3.75 -6.27 0.00
N SER A 68 4.70 -5.52 0.58
CA SER A 68 6.08 -5.52 0.14
C SER A 68 6.91 -6.60 0.82
N TYR A 69 8.10 -6.84 0.24
CA TYR A 69 9.05 -7.82 0.76
C TYR A 69 9.82 -7.33 1.99
N ASN A 70 10.09 -6.03 2.08
CA ASN A 70 10.99 -5.45 3.09
C ASN A 70 10.36 -5.39 4.49
N GLN A 71 11.21 -5.18 5.48
CA GLN A 71 10.77 -4.73 6.81
C GLN A 71 10.55 -3.22 6.80
N VAL A 72 9.66 -2.75 7.69
CA VAL A 72 9.44 -1.34 8.00
C VAL A 72 9.51 -1.20 9.51
N ASN A 73 10.54 -0.50 10.00
CA ASN A 73 10.82 -0.34 11.43
C ASN A 73 10.83 -1.68 12.18
N GLY A 74 11.52 -2.69 11.62
CA GLY A 74 11.73 -4.00 12.24
C GLY A 74 10.57 -5.01 12.10
N VAL A 75 9.51 -4.67 11.35
CA VAL A 75 8.38 -5.57 11.08
C VAL A 75 8.23 -5.78 9.59
N TYR A 76 8.16 -7.04 9.13
CA TYR A 76 7.88 -7.33 7.72
C TYR A 76 6.56 -6.71 7.28
N ALA A 77 6.53 -6.11 6.09
CA ALA A 77 5.34 -5.40 5.62
C ALA A 77 4.11 -6.33 5.43
N SER A 78 4.32 -7.63 5.23
CA SER A 78 3.26 -8.65 5.25
C SER A 78 2.58 -8.81 6.62
N ALA A 79 3.20 -8.31 7.69
CA ALA A 79 2.71 -8.28 9.05
C ALA A 79 2.49 -6.85 9.59
N ALA A 80 2.40 -5.84 8.71
CA ALA A 80 2.14 -4.44 9.06
C ALA A 80 0.67 -4.21 9.47
N PHE A 81 0.21 -4.93 10.51
CA PHE A 81 -1.20 -4.98 10.89
C PHE A 81 -1.76 -3.62 11.33
N LYS A 82 -0.93 -2.73 11.92
CA LYS A 82 -1.34 -1.37 12.31
C LYS A 82 -1.74 -0.57 11.07
N GLU A 83 -0.92 -0.58 10.03
CA GLU A 83 -1.14 0.17 8.80
C GLU A 83 -2.25 -0.48 7.95
N MET A 84 -2.34 -1.82 7.94
CA MET A 84 -3.46 -2.53 7.32
C MET A 84 -4.79 -2.18 7.98
N ASP A 85 -4.87 -2.24 9.31
CA ASP A 85 -6.08 -1.87 10.06
C ASP A 85 -6.44 -0.39 9.84
N GLN A 86 -5.45 0.49 9.67
CA GLN A 86 -5.70 1.87 9.29
C GLN A 86 -6.38 1.98 7.92
N LEU A 87 -5.94 1.23 6.90
CA LEU A 87 -6.64 1.22 5.60
C LEU A 87 -8.05 0.63 5.72
N ARG A 88 -8.27 -0.39 6.56
CA ARG A 88 -9.62 -0.92 6.85
C ARG A 88 -10.53 0.15 7.44
N LYS A 89 -10.05 0.89 8.45
CA LYS A 89 -10.77 2.02 9.07
C LYS A 89 -11.06 3.14 8.07
N ASP A 90 -10.17 3.33 7.09
CA ASP A 90 -10.32 4.31 6.01
C ASP A 90 -11.22 3.81 4.87
N GLY A 91 -11.82 2.62 4.99
CA GLY A 91 -12.84 2.11 4.07
C GLY A 91 -12.38 1.04 3.08
N PHE A 92 -11.16 0.50 3.20
CA PHE A 92 -10.70 -0.61 2.37
C PHE A 92 -11.41 -1.92 2.70
N ASP A 93 -12.06 -2.53 1.71
CA ASP A 93 -12.87 -3.74 1.83
C ASP A 93 -12.36 -4.92 0.98
N GLY A 94 -11.29 -4.73 0.21
CA GLY A 94 -10.63 -5.78 -0.59
C GLY A 94 -9.81 -6.77 0.24
N ILE A 95 -8.97 -7.57 -0.41
CA ILE A 95 -8.08 -8.54 0.26
C ILE A 95 -6.65 -8.02 0.37
N TYR A 96 -5.95 -8.41 1.44
CA TYR A 96 -4.49 -8.30 1.51
C TYR A 96 -3.87 -9.57 0.95
N MET A 97 -2.78 -9.43 0.20
CA MET A 97 -2.02 -10.55 -0.37
C MET A 97 -0.51 -10.32 -0.28
#